data_AF-A0A2E8K4H4-F1
#
_entry.id   AF-A0A2E8K4H4-F1
#
_cell.length_a   1.000
_cell.length_b   1.000
_cell.length_c   1.000
_cell.angle_alpha   90.00
_cell.angle_beta   90.00
_cell.angle_gamma   90.00
#
_symmetry.space_group_name_H-M   'P 1'
#
loop_
_entity.id
_entity.type
_entity.pdbx_description
1 polymer ?
#
loop_
_entity_poly.entity_id
_entity_poly.type
_entity_poly.pdbx_seq_one_letter_code
_entity_poly.pdbx_strand_id
1 'polypeptide(L)'
;MTEEEAKARLLPPVQKGALVVVVRGRKVPRGTMGVVRWEGDGDYGPRVGLAVEGEDKLVYTAYKNVDAVYPGLMPGQDPEGGWVELYERVQREQRLPMKGHRIEHRDSGMKGKVFWAQGSRIGFKSDKGVTNWSDAHEVWMLSGPMECRLDYVTEVPAVPALRVLLEVDARSLPAPFNEIQYLDALPQGGYRGLNGRREYVATLPEEVAQQHLMVVGHLQDSGRPR
;
A
#
# COMPACT_ATOMS: atom_id res chain seq x y z
N MET A 1 19.36 -4.49 -15.57
CA MET A 1 17.93 -4.14 -15.50
C MET A 1 17.85 -2.63 -15.51
N THR A 2 17.04 -2.05 -16.38
CA THR A 2 16.84 -0.60 -16.47
C THR A 2 15.75 -0.13 -15.49
N GLU A 3 15.67 1.18 -15.23
CA GLU A 3 14.60 1.79 -14.43
C GLU A 3 13.20 1.47 -14.98
N GLU A 4 13.02 1.56 -16.30
CA GLU A 4 11.75 1.25 -16.97
C GLU A 4 11.37 -0.23 -16.84
N GLU A 5 12.35 -1.14 -16.99
CA GLU A 5 12.12 -2.58 -16.79
C GLU A 5 11.73 -2.90 -15.35
N ALA A 6 12.40 -2.29 -14.37
CA ALA A 6 12.10 -2.47 -12.95
C ALA A 6 10.70 -1.93 -12.62
N LYS A 7 10.39 -0.72 -13.09
CA LYS A 7 9.07 -0.09 -12.94
C LYS A 7 7.96 -0.95 -13.55
N ALA A 8 8.15 -1.46 -14.77
CA ALA A 8 7.17 -2.31 -15.45
C ALA A 8 6.94 -3.66 -14.73
N ARG A 9 7.94 -4.19 -14.03
CA ARG A 9 7.79 -5.41 -13.21
C ARG A 9 7.08 -5.15 -11.88
N LEU A 10 7.29 -3.98 -11.28
CA LEU A 10 6.69 -3.60 -10.00
C LEU A 10 5.27 -3.02 -10.12
N LEU A 11 4.99 -2.34 -11.24
CA LEU A 11 3.67 -1.81 -11.61
C LEU A 11 3.07 -2.71 -12.69
N PRO A 12 2.51 -3.88 -12.32
CA PRO A 12 1.83 -4.72 -13.28
C PRO A 12 0.70 -3.93 -13.97
N PRO A 13 0.28 -4.37 -15.17
CA PRO A 13 -0.85 -3.75 -15.87
C PRO A 13 -2.06 -3.65 -14.94
N VAL A 14 -2.87 -2.62 -15.16
CA VAL A 14 -4.11 -2.39 -14.41
C VAL A 14 -5.00 -3.64 -14.50
N GLN A 15 -5.05 -4.42 -13.44
CA GLN A 15 -5.83 -5.65 -13.39
C GLN A 15 -6.65 -5.71 -12.10
N LYS A 16 -7.62 -6.62 -12.00
CA LYS A 16 -8.37 -6.85 -10.75
C LYS A 16 -7.42 -7.06 -9.56
N GLY A 17 -7.63 -6.28 -8.50
CA GLY A 17 -6.80 -6.24 -7.29
C GLY A 17 -5.70 -5.18 -7.30
N ALA A 18 -5.39 -4.57 -8.44
CA ALA A 18 -4.40 -3.49 -8.51
C ALA A 18 -4.92 -2.22 -7.81
N LEU A 19 -4.01 -1.54 -7.12
CA LEU A 19 -4.22 -0.17 -6.65
C LEU A 19 -3.99 0.79 -7.82
N VAL A 20 -4.95 1.67 -8.07
CA VAL A 20 -4.91 2.59 -9.21
C VAL A 20 -5.32 4.00 -8.82
N VAL A 21 -4.98 4.95 -9.68
CA VAL A 21 -5.39 6.35 -9.58
C VAL A 21 -6.01 6.83 -10.88
N VAL A 22 -7.07 7.63 -10.79
CA VAL A 22 -7.67 8.28 -11.97
C VAL A 22 -6.79 9.42 -12.45
N VAL A 23 -6.14 9.24 -13.60
CA VAL A 23 -5.28 10.25 -14.24
C VAL A 23 -6.01 11.13 -15.24
N ARG A 24 -7.10 10.63 -15.85
CA ARG A 24 -7.89 11.34 -16.88
C ARG A 24 -9.38 11.16 -16.64
N GLY A 25 -9.94 11.92 -15.71
CA GLY A 25 -11.34 11.78 -15.30
C GLY A 25 -12.23 12.93 -15.77
N ARG A 26 -13.37 12.62 -16.41
CA ARG A 26 -14.49 13.57 -16.59
C ARG A 26 -15.57 13.39 -15.52
N LYS A 27 -16.05 12.13 -15.36
CA LYS A 27 -17.10 11.78 -14.39
C LYS A 27 -16.55 11.43 -13.01
N VAL A 28 -15.34 10.89 -12.97
CA VAL A 28 -14.61 10.58 -11.73
C VAL A 28 -13.52 11.64 -11.60
N PRO A 29 -13.38 12.32 -10.45
CA PRO A 29 -12.32 13.31 -10.26
C PRO A 29 -10.92 12.74 -10.53
N ARG A 30 -10.01 13.58 -11.04
CA ARG A 30 -8.60 13.21 -11.18
C ARG A 30 -8.00 13.11 -9.77
N GLY A 31 -7.16 12.10 -9.56
CA GLY A 31 -6.55 11.82 -8.25
C GLY A 31 -7.34 10.85 -7.37
N THR A 32 -8.58 10.49 -7.74
CA THR A 32 -9.33 9.44 -7.03
C THR A 32 -8.54 8.13 -7.06
N MET A 33 -8.24 7.59 -5.88
CA MET A 33 -7.56 6.31 -5.71
C MET A 33 -8.55 5.21 -5.35
N GLY A 34 -8.27 3.98 -5.80
CA GLY A 34 -9.09 2.84 -5.43
C GLY A 34 -8.49 1.52 -5.91
N VAL A 35 -9.07 0.43 -5.45
CA VAL A 35 -8.68 -0.92 -5.85
C VAL A 35 -9.61 -1.41 -6.95
N VAL A 36 -9.04 -1.94 -8.04
CA VAL A 36 -9.86 -2.51 -9.13
C VAL A 36 -10.57 -3.76 -8.63
N ARG A 37 -11.91 -3.76 -8.63
CA ARG A 37 -12.75 -4.92 -8.23
C ARG A 37 -13.51 -5.53 -9.39
N TRP A 38 -13.68 -4.79 -10.48
CA TRP A 38 -14.39 -5.23 -11.67
C TRP A 38 -13.69 -4.74 -12.93
N GLU A 39 -13.70 -5.56 -13.97
CA GLU A 39 -13.15 -5.28 -15.29
C GLU A 39 -14.11 -5.83 -16.34
N GLY A 40 -14.30 -5.10 -17.43
CA GLY A 40 -15.16 -5.54 -18.52
C GLY A 40 -15.35 -4.47 -19.58
N ASP A 41 -16.06 -4.83 -20.64
CA ASP A 41 -16.40 -3.90 -21.71
C ASP A 41 -17.68 -3.13 -21.39
N GLY A 42 -17.69 -1.84 -21.71
CA GLY A 42 -18.90 -1.04 -21.79
C GLY A 42 -19.13 -0.53 -23.20
N ASP A 43 -20.18 0.28 -23.38
CA ASP A 43 -20.62 0.79 -24.69
C ASP A 43 -19.53 1.53 -25.49
N TYR A 44 -18.48 2.01 -24.82
CA TYR A 44 -17.40 2.81 -25.40
C TYR A 44 -16.00 2.18 -25.21
N GLY A 45 -15.94 0.87 -24.95
CA GLY A 45 -14.72 0.09 -24.80
C GLY A 45 -14.43 -0.33 -23.35
N PRO A 46 -13.18 -0.78 -23.08
CA PRO A 46 -12.81 -1.37 -21.79
C PRO A 46 -12.96 -0.40 -20.61
N ARG A 47 -13.51 -0.91 -19.50
CA ARG A 47 -13.78 -0.18 -18.26
C ARG A 47 -13.32 -0.96 -17.04
N VAL A 48 -13.12 -0.20 -15.96
CA VAL A 48 -12.79 -0.71 -14.63
C VAL A 48 -13.76 -0.16 -13.61
N GLY A 49 -14.08 -0.97 -12.60
CA GLY A 49 -14.84 -0.60 -11.42
C GLY A 49 -13.89 -0.52 -10.22
N LEU A 50 -13.79 0.66 -9.63
CA LEU A 50 -12.89 0.97 -8.52
C LEU A 50 -13.66 0.91 -7.20
N ALA A 51 -13.12 0.20 -6.21
CA ALA A 51 -13.54 0.35 -4.82
C ALA A 51 -12.72 1.49 -4.20
N VAL A 52 -13.39 2.61 -3.95
CA VAL A 52 -12.82 3.82 -3.33
C VAL A 52 -13.09 3.76 -1.83
N GLU A 53 -12.10 4.14 -1.02
CA GLU A 53 -12.28 4.18 0.44
C GLU A 53 -13.38 5.17 0.82
N GLY A 54 -14.29 4.75 1.70
CA GLY A 54 -15.46 5.55 2.11
C GLY A 54 -16.66 5.47 1.17
N GLU A 55 -16.57 4.77 0.03
CA GLU A 55 -17.71 4.56 -0.87
C GLU A 55 -18.21 3.10 -0.84
N ASP A 56 -19.53 2.93 -0.69
CA ASP A 56 -20.16 1.59 -0.70
C ASP A 56 -20.29 0.97 -2.10
N LYS A 57 -20.21 1.81 -3.14
CA LYS A 57 -20.44 1.41 -4.54
C LYS A 57 -19.15 1.51 -5.34
N LEU A 58 -19.05 0.68 -6.38
CA LEU A 58 -17.94 0.76 -7.32
C LEU A 58 -18.07 2.02 -8.19
N VAL A 59 -16.96 2.73 -8.34
CA VAL A 59 -16.83 3.87 -9.23
C VAL A 59 -16.31 3.39 -10.58
N TYR A 60 -17.10 3.58 -11.65
CA TYR A 60 -16.76 3.06 -12.98
C TYR A 60 -16.12 4.11 -13.88
N THR A 61 -14.93 3.82 -14.40
CA THR A 61 -14.23 4.68 -15.37
C THR A 61 -13.70 3.87 -16.55
N ALA A 62 -13.24 4.53 -17.61
CA ALA A 62 -12.60 3.86 -18.74
C ALA A 62 -11.20 3.39 -18.34
N TYR A 63 -10.75 2.26 -18.87
CA TYR A 63 -9.44 1.68 -18.54
C TYR A 63 -8.29 2.65 -18.82
N LYS A 64 -8.34 3.40 -19.93
CA LYS A 64 -7.35 4.45 -20.30
C LYS A 64 -7.30 5.68 -19.38
N ASN A 65 -8.22 5.77 -18.41
CA ASN A 65 -8.32 6.90 -17.50
C ASN A 65 -7.61 6.66 -16.17
N VAL A 66 -7.06 5.46 -15.96
CA VAL A 66 -6.40 5.07 -14.72
C VAL A 66 -4.97 4.62 -14.99
N ASP A 67 -4.09 4.84 -14.02
CA ASP A 67 -2.74 4.30 -13.98
C ASP A 67 -2.55 3.49 -12.68
N ALA A 68 -1.71 2.45 -12.75
CA ALA A 68 -1.35 1.64 -11.58
C ALA A 68 -0.44 2.43 -10.63
N VAL A 69 -0.63 2.22 -9.34
CA VAL A 69 0.16 2.85 -8.27
C VAL A 69 0.79 1.76 -7.42
N TYR A 70 2.09 1.91 -7.14
CA TYR A 70 2.78 0.98 -6.25
C TYR A 70 2.32 1.25 -4.81
N PRO A 71 1.94 0.22 -4.04
CA PRO A 71 1.51 0.41 -2.65
C PRO A 71 2.56 1.18 -1.82
N GLY A 72 2.15 2.30 -1.23
CA GLY A 72 3.01 3.14 -0.40
C GLY A 72 3.66 4.30 -1.13
N LEU A 73 3.51 4.39 -2.46
CA LEU A 73 3.88 5.57 -3.23
C LEU A 73 2.65 6.41 -3.56
N MET A 74 2.82 7.72 -3.65
CA MET A 74 1.79 8.59 -4.20
C MET A 74 1.72 8.48 -5.73
N PRO A 75 0.56 8.76 -6.36
CA PRO A 75 0.43 8.88 -7.80
C PRO A 75 1.53 9.74 -8.45
N GLY A 76 2.30 9.15 -9.35
CA GLY A 76 3.37 9.83 -10.09
C GLY A 76 4.68 10.05 -9.31
N GLN A 77 4.76 9.59 -8.06
CA GLN A 77 5.98 9.62 -7.27
C GLN A 77 6.88 8.43 -7.64
N ASP A 78 8.17 8.69 -7.86
CA ASP A 78 9.18 7.65 -7.97
C ASP A 78 9.68 7.27 -6.56
N PRO A 79 10.02 5.99 -6.30
CA PRO A 79 10.53 5.57 -5.01
C PRO A 79 11.89 6.20 -4.70
N GLU A 80 12.15 6.42 -3.41
CA GLU A 80 13.49 6.79 -2.94
C GLU A 80 14.50 5.71 -3.35
N GLY A 81 15.62 6.13 -3.95
CA GLY A 81 16.64 5.21 -4.51
C GLY A 81 16.34 4.72 -5.93
N GLY A 82 15.18 5.03 -6.50
CA GLY A 82 14.79 4.61 -7.85
C GLY A 82 14.12 3.24 -7.90
N TRP A 83 13.56 2.89 -9.06
CA TRP A 83 12.76 1.67 -9.23
C TRP A 83 13.61 0.41 -9.18
N VAL A 84 14.88 0.49 -9.63
CA VAL A 84 15.81 -0.65 -9.55
C VAL A 84 16.07 -1.04 -8.09
N GLU A 85 16.35 -0.08 -7.21
CA GLU A 85 16.61 -0.34 -5.80
C GLU A 85 15.35 -0.87 -5.09
N LEU A 86 14.19 -0.26 -5.35
CA LEU A 86 12.91 -0.77 -4.83
C LEU A 86 12.69 -2.22 -5.29
N TYR A 87 12.94 -2.53 -6.56
CA TYR A 87 12.78 -3.89 -7.08
C TYR A 87 13.71 -4.87 -6.37
N GLU A 88 14.98 -4.53 -6.19
CA GLU A 88 15.93 -5.38 -5.48
C GLU A 88 15.58 -5.55 -4.01
N ARG A 89 15.06 -4.50 -3.35
CA ARG A 89 14.54 -4.58 -1.98
C ARG A 89 13.35 -5.54 -1.91
N VAL A 90 12.36 -5.37 -2.78
CA VAL A 90 11.19 -6.24 -2.88
C VAL A 90 11.61 -7.68 -3.18
N GLN A 91 12.55 -7.91 -4.09
CA GLN A 91 13.06 -9.27 -4.37
C GLN A 91 13.83 -9.88 -3.19
N ARG A 92 14.54 -9.07 -2.40
CA ARG A 92 15.20 -9.53 -1.17
C ARG A 92 14.18 -9.90 -0.10
N GLU A 93 13.12 -9.12 0.05
CA GLU A 93 12.03 -9.32 1.01
C GLU A 93 11.08 -10.47 0.58
N GLN A 94 10.83 -10.61 -0.72
CA GLN A 94 9.99 -11.64 -1.33
C GLN A 94 10.75 -12.93 -1.67
N ARG A 95 11.86 -13.25 -1.00
CA ARG A 95 12.53 -14.54 -1.21
C ARG A 95 11.65 -15.67 -0.69
N LEU A 96 10.70 -16.14 -1.51
CA LEU A 96 9.95 -17.35 -1.25
C LEU A 96 10.92 -18.52 -1.01
N PRO A 97 10.57 -19.49 -0.15
CA PRO A 97 11.43 -20.64 0.08
C PRO A 97 11.60 -21.41 -1.24
N MET A 98 12.83 -21.49 -1.73
CA MET A 98 13.16 -22.23 -2.96
C MET A 98 13.63 -23.64 -2.60
N LYS A 99 13.54 -24.55 -3.58
CA LYS A 99 14.09 -25.91 -3.46
C LYS A 99 15.53 -25.85 -2.95
N GLY A 100 15.80 -26.52 -1.84
CA GLY A 100 17.09 -26.56 -1.18
C GLY A 100 17.23 -25.65 0.04
N HIS A 101 16.36 -24.67 0.24
CA HIS A 101 16.38 -23.84 1.45
C HIS A 101 16.00 -24.65 2.69
N ARG A 102 16.61 -24.32 3.83
CA ARG A 102 16.14 -24.80 5.14
C ARG A 102 15.06 -23.88 5.65
N ILE A 103 14.02 -24.47 6.23
CA ILE A 103 12.88 -23.74 6.77
C ILE A 103 12.47 -24.32 8.13
N GLU A 104 11.74 -23.54 8.91
CA GLU A 104 11.06 -23.94 10.13
C GLU A 104 9.57 -23.58 10.04
N HIS A 105 8.68 -24.54 10.24
CA HIS A 105 7.24 -24.27 10.28
C HIS A 105 6.89 -23.46 11.54
N ARG A 106 6.15 -22.36 11.39
CA ARG A 106 5.84 -21.41 12.46
C ARG A 106 5.09 -22.07 13.61
N ASP A 107 4.01 -22.79 13.31
CA ASP A 107 3.17 -23.39 14.36
C ASP A 107 3.77 -24.65 14.99
N SER A 108 4.30 -25.56 14.16
CA SER A 108 4.78 -26.86 14.64
C SER A 108 6.25 -26.86 15.08
N GLY A 109 7.01 -25.80 14.80
CA GLY A 109 8.46 -25.74 15.00
C GLY A 109 9.23 -26.74 14.14
N MET A 110 8.57 -27.36 13.15
CA MET A 110 9.18 -28.43 12.36
C MET A 110 10.21 -27.87 11.40
N LYS A 111 11.47 -28.28 11.56
CA LYS A 111 12.58 -27.91 10.69
C LYS A 111 12.77 -28.91 9.56
N GLY A 112 13.14 -28.41 8.38
CA GLY A 112 13.39 -29.26 7.22
C GLY A 112 13.95 -28.52 6.01
N LYS A 113 14.08 -29.25 4.90
CA LYS A 113 14.60 -28.74 3.62
C LYS A 113 13.51 -28.78 2.55
N VAL A 114 13.32 -27.66 1.86
CA VAL A 114 12.35 -27.55 0.75
C VAL A 114 12.80 -28.47 -0.39
N PHE A 115 11.95 -29.39 -0.84
CA PHE A 115 12.20 -30.24 -2.01
C PHE A 115 11.37 -29.85 -3.23
N TRP A 116 10.31 -29.07 -3.01
CA TRP A 116 9.39 -28.57 -4.03
C TRP A 116 8.85 -27.20 -3.65
N ALA A 117 8.71 -26.29 -4.60
CA ALA A 117 8.10 -24.99 -4.40
C ALA A 117 7.43 -24.52 -5.70
N GLN A 118 6.17 -24.10 -5.64
CA GLN A 118 5.45 -23.51 -6.76
C GLN A 118 4.45 -22.47 -6.23
N GLY A 119 4.64 -21.21 -6.63
CA GLY A 119 3.87 -20.08 -6.08
C GLY A 119 4.10 -19.94 -4.56
N SER A 120 3.03 -19.78 -3.79
CA SER A 120 3.09 -19.74 -2.33
C SER A 120 3.22 -21.13 -1.70
N ARG A 121 2.92 -22.20 -2.43
CA ARG A 121 2.88 -23.56 -1.86
C ARG A 121 4.27 -24.17 -1.89
N ILE A 122 4.64 -24.83 -0.80
CA ILE A 122 5.92 -25.52 -0.65
C ILE A 122 5.74 -26.93 -0.12
N GLY A 123 6.61 -27.83 -0.60
CA GLY A 123 6.81 -29.17 -0.06
C GLY A 123 8.20 -29.22 0.58
N PHE A 124 8.27 -29.61 1.85
CA PHE A 124 9.53 -29.74 2.57
C PHE A 124 9.63 -31.07 3.32
N LYS A 125 10.86 -31.58 3.42
CA LYS A 125 11.16 -32.81 4.14
C LYS A 125 11.79 -32.42 5.47
N SER A 126 11.14 -32.80 6.56
CA SER A 126 11.64 -32.53 7.91
C SER A 126 12.98 -33.24 8.15
N ASP A 127 13.71 -32.82 9.17
CA ASP A 127 14.96 -33.47 9.58
C ASP A 127 14.74 -34.94 9.99
N LYS A 128 13.51 -35.30 10.39
CA LYS A 128 13.08 -36.69 10.67
C LYS A 128 12.68 -37.48 9.42
N GLY A 129 12.77 -36.89 8.24
CA GLY A 129 12.43 -37.52 6.97
C GLY A 129 10.94 -37.50 6.59
N VAL A 130 10.07 -36.88 7.40
CA VAL A 130 8.63 -36.75 7.11
C VAL A 130 8.40 -35.64 6.09
N THR A 131 7.64 -35.95 5.04
CA THR A 131 7.21 -34.99 4.01
C THR A 131 6.02 -34.17 4.50
N ASN A 132 6.11 -32.85 4.36
CA ASN A 132 5.05 -31.92 4.74
C ASN A 132 4.80 -30.90 3.62
N TRP A 133 3.60 -30.33 3.64
CA TRP A 133 3.15 -29.32 2.71
C TRP A 133 2.63 -28.12 3.50
N SER A 134 3.10 -26.93 3.14
CA SER A 134 2.72 -25.67 3.79
C SER A 134 2.67 -24.55 2.77
N ASP A 135 2.09 -23.44 3.14
CA ASP A 135 2.25 -22.18 2.43
C ASP A 135 3.48 -21.41 2.93
N ALA A 136 4.05 -20.58 2.06
CA ALA A 136 5.30 -19.87 2.33
C ALA A 136 5.20 -18.92 3.54
N HIS A 137 4.01 -18.41 3.84
CA HIS A 137 3.76 -17.55 4.99
C HIS A 137 3.71 -18.33 6.32
N GLU A 138 3.56 -19.66 6.28
CA GLU A 138 3.50 -20.53 7.47
C GLU A 138 4.87 -20.99 7.94
N VAL A 139 5.94 -20.58 7.26
CA VAL A 139 7.31 -21.01 7.57
C VAL A 139 8.22 -19.82 7.82
N TRP A 140 9.40 -20.07 8.38
CA TRP A 140 10.54 -19.17 8.46
C TRP A 140 11.67 -19.73 7.62
N MET A 141 12.38 -18.88 6.88
CA MET A 141 13.62 -19.33 6.24
C MET A 141 14.73 -19.35 7.27
N LEU A 142 15.50 -20.44 7.33
CA LEU A 142 16.68 -20.52 8.17
C LEU A 142 17.90 -20.22 7.31
N SER A 143 18.60 -19.10 7.60
CA SER A 143 19.84 -18.75 6.90
C SER A 143 21.07 -18.78 7.81
N GLY A 144 22.19 -19.23 7.25
CA GLY A 144 23.49 -19.26 7.91
C GLY A 144 23.66 -20.38 8.96
N PRO A 145 24.87 -20.50 9.55
CA PRO A 145 25.19 -21.50 10.56
C PRO A 145 24.47 -21.28 11.90
N MET A 146 23.92 -20.07 12.11
CA MET A 146 23.16 -19.71 13.32
C MET A 146 21.65 -19.92 13.19
N GLU A 147 21.15 -20.45 12.06
CA GLU A 147 19.73 -20.68 11.79
C GLU A 147 18.85 -19.44 12.07
N CYS A 148 19.28 -18.26 11.60
CA CYS A 148 18.50 -17.04 11.76
C CYS A 148 17.16 -17.17 11.03
N ARG A 149 16.05 -16.92 11.74
CA ARG A 149 14.70 -16.89 11.18
C ARG A 149 14.52 -15.61 10.37
N LEU A 150 14.29 -15.76 9.08
CA LEU A 150 13.81 -14.69 8.22
C LEU A 150 12.31 -14.83 8.06
N ASP A 151 11.57 -13.78 8.46
CA ASP A 151 10.15 -13.67 8.21
C ASP A 151 9.89 -13.43 6.72
N TYR A 152 8.88 -14.13 6.20
CA TYR A 152 8.25 -13.76 4.94
C TYR A 152 7.29 -12.63 5.21
N VAL A 153 7.48 -11.52 4.52
CA VAL A 153 6.51 -10.43 4.47
C VAL A 153 5.63 -10.70 3.24
N THR A 154 4.64 -11.58 3.40
CA THR A 154 3.61 -11.82 2.37
C THR A 154 2.55 -10.73 2.33
N GLU A 155 2.42 -9.99 3.42
CA GLU A 155 1.63 -8.79 3.43
C GLU A 155 2.49 -7.69 2.84
N VAL A 156 2.13 -7.20 1.64
CA VAL A 156 2.40 -5.78 1.34
C VAL A 156 1.98 -5.08 2.62
N PRO A 157 2.90 -4.48 3.41
CA PRO A 157 2.54 -3.91 4.69
C PRO A 157 1.33 -3.05 4.40
N ALA A 158 0.22 -3.27 5.10
CA ALA A 158 -0.95 -2.42 4.99
C ALA A 158 -0.40 -1.02 5.17
N VAL A 159 -0.24 -0.30 4.05
CA VAL A 159 0.47 0.96 4.03
C VAL A 159 -0.29 1.76 5.06
N PRO A 160 0.33 2.17 6.18
CA PRO A 160 -0.40 2.93 7.18
C PRO A 160 -1.03 4.07 6.40
N ALA A 161 -2.36 4.11 6.35
CA ALA A 161 -3.11 4.99 5.47
C ALA A 161 -2.44 6.35 5.56
N LEU A 162 -1.83 6.78 4.45
CA LEU A 162 -0.86 7.86 4.45
C LEU A 162 -1.60 9.07 5.01
N ARG A 163 -1.32 9.44 6.27
CA ARG A 163 -2.11 10.46 6.97
C ARG A 163 -1.72 11.80 6.39
N VAL A 164 -2.50 12.25 5.41
CA VAL A 164 -2.34 13.56 4.81
C VAL A 164 -2.84 14.57 5.84
N LEU A 165 -1.90 15.25 6.51
CA LEU A 165 -2.24 16.43 7.30
C LEU A 165 -2.48 17.59 6.33
N LEU A 166 -3.69 18.12 6.32
CA LEU A 166 -4.03 19.30 5.53
C LEU A 166 -3.86 20.54 6.41
N GLU A 167 -3.16 21.57 5.92
CA GLU A 167 -3.03 22.85 6.64
C GLU A 167 -4.31 23.69 6.51
N VAL A 168 -4.67 24.38 7.59
CA VAL A 168 -5.85 25.26 7.65
C VAL A 168 -5.43 26.67 8.01
N ASP A 169 -6.09 27.67 7.41
CA ASP A 169 -5.97 29.04 7.92
C ASP A 169 -6.72 29.14 9.25
N ALA A 170 -5.98 29.01 10.34
CA ALA A 170 -6.48 29.09 11.71
C ALA A 170 -7.32 30.36 11.98
N ARG A 171 -7.09 31.46 11.23
CA ARG A 171 -7.85 32.72 11.39
C ARG A 171 -9.26 32.65 10.81
N SER A 172 -9.52 31.67 9.93
CA SER A 172 -10.81 31.51 9.28
C SER A 172 -11.85 30.77 10.14
N LEU A 173 -11.40 30.10 11.20
CA LEU A 173 -12.26 29.35 12.11
C LEU A 173 -12.64 30.21 13.33
N PRO A 174 -13.90 30.14 13.82
CA PRO A 174 -14.30 30.83 15.03
C PRO A 174 -13.72 30.13 16.28
N ALA A 175 -13.57 30.86 17.38
CA ALA A 175 -13.21 30.25 18.66
C ALA A 175 -14.25 29.19 19.08
N PRO A 176 -13.84 28.03 19.63
CA PRO A 176 -12.48 27.65 20.02
C PRO A 176 -11.65 26.97 18.92
N PHE A 177 -12.18 26.88 17.68
CA PHE A 177 -11.55 26.15 16.58
C PHE A 177 -10.40 26.90 15.90
N ASN A 178 -10.21 28.17 16.24
CA ASN A 178 -9.12 29.02 15.73
C ASN A 178 -7.71 28.57 16.18
N GLU A 179 -7.60 27.54 17.02
CA GLU A 179 -6.33 26.89 17.36
C GLU A 179 -5.94 25.76 16.38
N ILE A 180 -6.86 25.33 15.51
CA ILE A 180 -6.64 24.25 14.54
C ILE A 180 -5.73 24.75 13.41
N GLN A 181 -4.60 24.08 13.23
CA GLN A 181 -3.62 24.33 12.16
C GLN A 181 -3.52 23.17 11.17
N TYR A 182 -3.84 21.94 11.62
CA TYR A 182 -3.80 20.74 10.79
C TYR A 182 -5.10 19.95 10.88
N LEU A 183 -5.49 19.29 9.79
CA LEU A 183 -6.60 18.35 9.74
C LEU A 183 -6.10 16.96 9.37
N ASP A 184 -6.47 15.96 10.16
CA ASP A 184 -6.24 14.54 9.91
C ASP A 184 -7.59 13.89 9.55
N ALA A 185 -7.71 13.35 8.32
CA ALA A 185 -8.96 12.79 7.84
C ALA A 185 -9.35 11.53 8.64
N LEU A 186 -10.62 11.43 9.03
CA LEU A 186 -11.13 10.28 9.78
C LEU A 186 -11.80 9.26 8.85
N PRO A 187 -11.64 7.94 9.08
CA PRO A 187 -12.21 6.90 8.20
C PRO A 187 -13.73 6.91 8.06
N GLN A 188 -14.42 7.50 9.05
CA GLN A 188 -15.88 7.52 9.16
C GLN A 188 -16.49 8.89 8.77
N GLY A 189 -15.70 9.72 8.06
CA GLY A 189 -16.07 11.07 7.65
C GLY A 189 -15.63 12.14 8.66
N GLY A 190 -15.39 13.35 8.15
CA GLY A 190 -14.90 14.48 8.93
C GLY A 190 -13.39 14.48 9.18
N TYR A 191 -12.94 15.42 10.01
CA TYR A 191 -11.52 15.69 10.23
C TYR A 191 -11.22 15.89 11.71
N ARG A 192 -10.10 15.32 12.16
CA ARG A 192 -9.53 15.61 13.47
C ARG A 192 -8.66 16.86 13.36
N GLY A 193 -9.10 17.95 13.97
CA GLY A 193 -8.37 19.21 14.06
C GLY A 193 -7.28 19.16 15.13
N LEU A 194 -6.06 19.51 14.73
CA LEU A 194 -4.87 19.54 15.58
C LEU A 194 -4.27 20.94 15.64
N ASN A 195 -3.72 21.31 16.79
CA ASN A 195 -2.99 22.58 16.95
C ASN A 195 -1.55 22.48 16.38
N GLY A 196 -0.77 23.57 16.49
CA GLY A 196 0.64 23.61 16.06
C GLY A 196 1.57 22.61 16.75
N ARG A 197 1.15 22.03 17.88
CA ARG A 197 1.85 20.96 18.61
C ARG A 197 1.35 19.55 18.25
N ARG A 198 0.46 19.43 17.27
CA ARG A 198 -0.25 18.19 16.88
C ARG A 198 -1.12 17.60 18.00
N GLU A 199 -1.54 18.41 18.95
CA GLU A 199 -2.49 18.02 19.99
C GLU A 199 -3.92 18.17 19.47
N TYR A 200 -4.83 17.30 19.92
CA TYR A 200 -6.22 17.34 19.52
C TYR A 200 -6.93 18.56 20.10
N VAL A 201 -7.60 19.31 19.22
CA VAL A 201 -8.46 20.45 19.61
C VAL A 201 -9.92 20.04 19.51
N ALA A 202 -10.36 19.62 18.33
CA ALA A 202 -11.74 19.24 18.07
C ALA A 202 -11.88 18.38 16.81
N THR A 203 -13.04 17.76 16.64
CA THR A 203 -13.45 17.12 15.38
C THR A 203 -14.32 18.09 14.58
N LEU A 204 -14.01 18.26 13.29
CA LEU A 204 -14.77 19.08 12.37
C LEU A 204 -15.56 18.17 11.39
N PRO A 205 -16.85 18.49 11.12
CA PRO A 205 -17.58 17.90 10.01
C PRO A 205 -16.86 18.19 8.67
N GLU A 206 -17.06 17.32 7.69
CA GLU A 206 -16.42 17.45 6.38
C GLU A 206 -16.80 18.76 5.68
N GLU A 207 -18.06 19.18 5.80
CA GLU A 207 -18.57 20.40 5.17
C GLU A 207 -17.91 21.66 5.73
N VAL A 208 -17.61 21.66 7.04
CA VAL A 208 -16.91 22.76 7.70
C VAL A 208 -15.45 22.78 7.28
N ALA A 209 -14.78 21.63 7.32
CA ALA A 209 -13.37 21.53 6.92
C ALA A 209 -13.14 21.98 5.47
N GLN A 210 -14.00 21.56 4.53
CA GLN A 210 -13.89 21.91 3.11
C GLN A 210 -14.02 23.42 2.83
N GLN A 211 -14.77 24.16 3.66
CA GLN A 211 -14.89 25.63 3.53
C GLN A 211 -13.62 26.38 3.93
N HIS A 212 -12.77 25.77 4.76
CA HIS A 212 -11.62 26.41 5.40
C HIS A 212 -10.26 25.84 4.94
N LEU A 213 -10.26 24.78 4.13
CA LEU A 213 -9.07 24.20 3.55
C LEU A 213 -8.40 25.18 2.56
N MET A 214 -7.20 25.64 2.90
CA MET A 214 -6.32 26.23 1.91
C MET A 214 -5.59 25.09 1.19
N VAL A 215 -5.67 25.05 -0.14
CA VAL A 215 -4.87 24.11 -0.94
C VAL A 215 -3.42 24.59 -0.93
N VAL A 216 -2.71 24.38 0.18
CA VAL A 216 -1.26 24.59 0.27
C VAL A 216 -0.61 23.26 -0.05
N GLY A 217 -0.15 23.11 -1.29
CA GLY A 217 0.61 21.95 -1.73
C GLY A 217 2.01 21.93 -1.13
N HIS A 218 2.15 21.59 0.15
CA HIS A 218 3.45 21.33 0.77
C HIS A 218 3.44 19.98 1.50
N LEU A 219 4.05 18.98 0.86
CA LEU A 219 4.45 17.72 1.48
C LEU A 219 5.68 17.99 2.36
N GLN A 220 5.50 17.98 3.68
CA GLN A 220 6.64 17.92 4.60
C GLN A 220 7.09 16.46 4.77
N ASP A 221 8.30 16.21 4.32
CA ASP A 221 9.04 14.96 4.48
C ASP A 221 9.45 14.78 5.95
N SER A 222 8.63 14.05 6.72
CA SER A 222 8.89 13.80 8.14
C SER A 222 9.82 12.61 8.32
N GLY A 223 11.12 12.76 8.07
CA GLY A 223 12.04 11.66 8.35
C GLY A 223 13.51 11.78 7.95
N ARG A 224 14.28 12.73 8.49
CA ARG A 224 15.72 12.53 8.69
C ARG A 224 16.05 12.57 10.18
N PRO A 225 16.45 11.46 10.82
CA PRO A 225 17.09 11.51 12.13
C PRO A 225 18.47 12.16 11.99
N ARG A 226 18.84 13.01 12.96
CA ARG A 226 20.18 13.57 13.10
C ARG A 226 21.16 12.54 13.61
#